data_AF-A0A094EA44-F1
#
_entry.id   AF-A0A094EA44-F1
#
_cell.length_a   1.000
_cell.length_b   1.000
_cell.length_c   1.000
_cell.angle_alpha   90.00
_cell.angle_beta   90.00
_cell.angle_gamma   90.00
#
_symmetry.space_group_name_H-M   'P 1'
#
loop_
_entity.id
_entity.type
_entity.pdbx_description
1 polymer ?
#
loop_
_entity_poly.entity_id
_entity_poly.type
_entity_poly.pdbx_seq_one_letter_code
_entity_poly.pdbx_strand_id
1 'polypeptide(L)'
;MTTITSVDVEELNPDQEIDFCTLGMFILDEIHYPPPKPPQHDVLGGAGSYSALGARLVSPAPSESKKVGWIVDRGSDFPPDQTALINSWQTSCLLRTDPSRLTTRAFNGYDAADPQHR
;
A
#
# COMPACT_ATOMS: atom_id res chain seq x y z
N MET A 1 4.15 32.29 8.97
CA MET A 1 4.28 31.78 7.59
C MET A 1 5.29 30.66 7.68
N THR A 2 4.81 29.44 7.98
CA THR A 2 5.70 28.31 8.30
C THR A 2 5.87 27.49 7.03
N THR A 3 7.01 27.68 6.37
CA THR A 3 7.50 26.86 5.28
C THR A 3 7.90 25.49 5.84
N ILE A 4 7.04 24.49 5.70
CA ILE A 4 7.37 23.05 5.72
C ILE A 4 6.36 22.43 4.75
N THR A 5 6.77 21.60 3.78
CA THR A 5 6.64 20.16 3.94
C THR A 5 7.67 19.46 3.06
N SER A 6 8.80 19.12 3.68
CA SER A 6 9.64 18.04 3.19
C SER A 6 8.77 16.80 3.05
N VAL A 7 9.01 16.04 1.98
CA VAL A 7 8.54 14.65 1.91
C VAL A 7 9.22 13.93 3.07
N ASP A 8 8.45 13.44 4.04
CA ASP A 8 9.02 12.63 5.11
C ASP A 8 9.22 11.22 4.54
N VAL A 9 10.50 10.85 4.41
CA VAL A 9 10.93 9.55 3.92
C VAL A 9 11.49 8.78 5.10
N GLU A 10 10.88 7.64 5.44
CA GLU A 10 11.48 6.71 6.40
C GLU A 10 12.66 6.01 5.72
N GLU A 11 13.87 6.51 5.92
CA GLU A 11 15.07 5.97 5.29
C GLU A 11 15.30 4.50 5.68
N LEU A 12 15.49 3.65 4.66
CA LEU A 12 15.93 2.28 4.85
C LEU A 12 17.43 2.27 5.20
N ASN A 13 17.86 1.26 5.97
CA ASN A 13 19.29 1.05 6.22
C ASN A 13 20.02 0.93 4.86
N PRO A 14 21.02 1.79 4.55
CA PRO A 14 21.72 1.78 3.26
C PRO A 14 22.45 0.46 2.99
N ASP A 15 22.80 -0.30 4.02
CA ASP A 15 23.45 -1.61 3.91
C ASP A 15 22.43 -2.77 3.83
N GLN A 16 21.12 -2.49 3.81
CA GLN A 16 20.10 -3.50 3.65
C GLN A 16 20.19 -4.13 2.26
N GLU A 17 20.55 -5.41 2.21
CA GLU A 17 20.49 -6.20 0.98
C GLU A 17 19.03 -6.32 0.50
N ILE A 18 18.80 -6.11 -0.79
CA ILE A 18 17.50 -6.20 -1.45
C ILE A 18 17.62 -7.14 -2.64
N ASP A 19 16.91 -8.27 -2.58
CA ASP A 19 16.88 -9.28 -3.64
C ASP A 19 15.74 -9.03 -4.64
N PHE A 20 14.67 -8.38 -4.18
CA PHE A 20 13.50 -8.05 -4.98
C PHE A 20 13.03 -6.64 -4.65
N CYS A 21 12.72 -5.84 -5.67
CA CYS A 21 12.07 -4.55 -5.50
C CYS A 21 10.92 -4.37 -6.49
N THR A 22 9.76 -3.94 -6.01
CA THR A 22 8.64 -3.50 -6.85
C THR A 22 8.45 -1.99 -6.78
N LEU A 23 8.26 -1.39 -7.96
CA LEU A 23 7.86 0.01 -8.14
C LEU A 23 6.37 0.13 -8.49
N GLY A 24 5.62 -0.97 -8.39
CA GLY A 24 4.18 -0.97 -8.63
C GLY A 24 3.44 -0.09 -7.62
N MET A 25 2.26 0.38 -8.02
CA MET A 25 1.47 1.27 -7.16
C MET A 25 0.94 0.55 -5.92
N PHE A 26 0.96 1.27 -4.80
CA PHE A 26 0.08 1.04 -3.66
C PHE A 26 -1.23 1.81 -3.89
N ILE A 27 -2.36 1.15 -3.68
CA ILE A 27 -3.69 1.74 -3.87
C ILE A 27 -4.57 1.35 -2.67
N LEU A 28 -5.44 2.26 -2.25
CA LEU A 28 -6.57 1.94 -1.37
C LEU A 28 -7.85 1.87 -2.21
N ASP A 29 -8.39 0.67 -2.36
CA ASP A 29 -9.61 0.43 -3.12
C ASP A 29 -10.84 0.76 -2.28
N GLU A 30 -11.83 1.34 -2.95
CA GLU A 30 -13.19 1.54 -2.46
C GLU A 30 -14.12 0.62 -3.23
N ILE A 31 -14.66 -0.38 -2.53
CA ILE A 31 -15.48 -1.41 -3.12
C ILE A 31 -16.94 -1.14 -2.81
N HIS A 32 -17.72 -0.82 -3.83
CA HIS A 32 -19.14 -0.52 -3.71
C HIS A 32 -19.95 -1.70 -4.23
N TYR A 33 -20.75 -2.29 -3.35
CA TYR A 33 -21.60 -3.43 -3.66
C TYR A 33 -23.05 -2.98 -3.89
N PRO A 34 -23.86 -3.75 -4.63
CA PRO A 34 -25.30 -3.56 -4.63
C PRO A 34 -25.88 -3.74 -3.21
N PRO A 35 -26.95 -2.99 -2.86
CA PRO A 35 -27.65 -3.19 -1.60
C PRO A 35 -28.06 -4.66 -1.39
N PRO A 36 -28.05 -5.16 -0.14
CA PRO A 36 -27.87 -4.41 1.11
C PRO A 36 -26.41 -4.35 1.61
N LYS A 37 -25.43 -4.85 0.87
CA LYS A 37 -24.04 -4.92 1.35
C LYS A 37 -23.43 -3.51 1.39
N PRO A 38 -22.94 -3.03 2.55
CA PRO A 38 -22.32 -1.71 2.63
C PRO A 38 -21.01 -1.67 1.85
N PRO A 39 -20.58 -0.47 1.39
CA PRO A 39 -19.28 -0.30 0.75
C PRO A 39 -18.15 -0.62 1.73
N GLN A 40 -17.02 -1.05 1.17
CA GLN A 40 -15.77 -1.27 1.89
C GLN A 40 -14.76 -0.21 1.44
N HIS A 41 -14.16 0.47 2.41
CA HIS A 41 -13.15 1.51 2.17
C HIS A 41 -11.78 1.02 2.63
N ASP A 42 -10.74 1.70 2.16
CA ASP A 42 -9.35 1.44 2.54
C ASP A 42 -8.94 -0.03 2.32
N VAL A 43 -9.49 -0.68 1.29
CA VAL A 43 -9.10 -2.06 0.95
C VAL A 43 -7.72 -2.01 0.31
N LEU A 44 -6.78 -2.80 0.83
CA LEU A 44 -5.43 -2.84 0.28
C LEU A 44 -5.45 -3.35 -1.15
N GLY A 45 -4.99 -2.51 -2.08
CA GLY A 45 -4.95 -2.78 -3.51
C GLY A 45 -3.59 -2.45 -4.14
N GLY A 46 -3.57 -2.48 -5.47
CA GLY A 46 -2.40 -2.12 -6.28
C GLY A 46 -1.39 -3.26 -6.47
N ALA A 47 -0.85 -3.36 -7.69
CA ALA A 47 0.10 -4.41 -8.06
C ALA A 47 1.41 -4.36 -7.26
N GLY A 48 1.82 -3.18 -6.77
CA GLY A 48 2.99 -3.04 -5.92
C GLY A 48 2.81 -3.77 -4.60
N SER A 49 1.70 -3.49 -3.91
CA SER A 49 1.35 -4.11 -2.64
C SER A 49 1.31 -5.63 -2.74
N TYR A 50 0.63 -6.16 -3.76
CA TYR A 50 0.52 -7.62 -3.95
C TYR A 50 1.81 -8.28 -4.43
N SER A 51 2.66 -7.57 -5.18
CA SER A 51 4.00 -8.08 -5.52
C SER A 51 4.87 -8.20 -4.27
N ALA A 52 4.85 -7.18 -3.40
CA ALA A 52 5.58 -7.19 -2.14
C ALA A 52 5.05 -8.28 -1.18
N LEU A 53 3.72 -8.42 -1.08
CA LEU A 53 3.09 -9.47 -0.27
C LEU A 53 3.45 -10.86 -0.81
N GLY A 54 3.36 -11.06 -2.13
CA GLY A 54 3.70 -12.33 -2.77
C GLY A 54 5.15 -12.74 -2.51
N ALA A 55 6.10 -11.81 -2.72
CA ALA A 55 7.50 -12.03 -2.39
C ALA A 55 7.68 -12.32 -0.89
N ARG A 56 7.02 -11.54 -0.03
CA ARG A 56 7.07 -11.75 1.43
C ARG A 56 6.54 -13.12 1.86
N LEU A 57 5.50 -13.66 1.24
CA LEU A 57 4.94 -14.96 1.60
C LEU A 57 5.96 -16.11 1.41
N VAL A 58 6.87 -15.97 0.44
CA VAL A 58 7.90 -16.97 0.14
C VAL A 58 9.29 -16.61 0.70
N SER A 59 9.42 -15.48 1.39
CA SER A 59 10.64 -15.01 2.07
C SER A 59 10.45 -15.02 3.60
N PRO A 60 10.99 -16.02 4.32
CA PRO A 60 10.84 -16.14 5.77
C PRO A 60 11.35 -14.92 6.54
N ALA A 61 10.64 -14.54 7.60
CA ALA A 61 11.09 -13.50 8.52
C ALA A 61 12.10 -14.04 9.54
N PRO A 62 12.98 -13.19 10.11
CA PRO A 62 13.07 -11.74 9.88
C PRO A 62 14.11 -11.33 8.83
N SER A 63 15.00 -12.22 8.39
CA SER A 63 16.11 -11.86 7.47
C SER A 63 15.64 -11.76 6.02
N GLU A 64 15.03 -12.81 5.47
CA GLU A 64 14.71 -12.86 4.05
C GLU A 64 13.56 -11.91 3.71
N SER A 65 12.60 -11.73 4.63
CA SER A 65 11.52 -10.76 4.45
C SER A 65 12.04 -9.34 4.23
N LYS A 66 13.16 -8.96 4.86
CA LYS A 66 13.78 -7.64 4.72
C LYS A 66 14.48 -7.44 3.39
N LYS A 67 14.74 -8.51 2.63
CA LYS A 67 15.26 -8.42 1.26
C LYS A 67 14.19 -8.06 0.22
N VAL A 68 12.92 -7.99 0.63
CA VAL A 68 11.80 -7.51 -0.18
C VAL A 68 11.68 -6.00 -0.02
N GLY A 69 12.13 -5.27 -1.03
CA GLY A 69 12.02 -3.82 -1.15
C GLY A 69 10.74 -3.40 -1.88
N TRP A 70 10.15 -2.29 -1.45
CA TRP A 70 9.03 -1.66 -2.17
C TRP A 70 8.77 -0.25 -1.65
N ILE A 71 7.97 0.52 -2.37
CA ILE A 71 7.73 1.94 -2.08
C ILE A 71 6.23 2.16 -1.87
N VAL A 72 5.87 2.87 -0.81
CA VAL A 72 4.50 3.27 -0.52
C VAL A 72 4.42 4.79 -0.39
N ASP A 73 3.55 5.35 -1.20
CA ASP A 73 3.33 6.78 -1.36
C ASP A 73 2.08 7.21 -0.58
N ARG A 74 2.29 7.75 0.63
CA ARG A 74 1.23 8.16 1.56
C ARG A 74 0.81 9.61 1.31
N GLY A 75 -0.49 9.85 1.21
CA GLY A 75 -1.05 11.20 1.29
C GLY A 75 -1.45 11.58 2.71
N SER A 76 -2.08 12.75 2.87
CA SER A 76 -2.55 13.26 4.16
C SER A 76 -3.70 12.46 4.80
N ASP A 77 -4.38 11.61 4.02
CA ASP A 77 -5.50 10.76 4.43
C ASP A 77 -5.10 9.30 4.68
N PHE A 78 -3.81 8.98 4.71
CA PHE A 78 -3.34 7.60 4.82
C PHE A 78 -3.78 6.94 6.15
N PRO A 79 -4.52 5.82 6.13
CA PRO A 79 -5.04 5.22 7.36
C PRO A 79 -3.90 4.67 8.26
N PRO A 80 -3.90 4.95 9.57
CA PRO A 80 -2.87 4.45 10.49
C PRO A 80 -2.76 2.91 10.49
N ASP A 81 -3.89 2.22 10.40
CA ASP A 81 -3.95 0.75 10.39
C ASP A 81 -3.22 0.15 9.18
N GLN A 82 -3.18 0.86 8.04
CA GLN A 82 -2.43 0.42 6.87
C GLN A 82 -0.92 0.49 7.12
N THR A 83 -0.44 1.50 7.86
CA THR A 83 0.97 1.57 8.27
C THR A 83 1.32 0.41 9.21
N ALA A 84 0.44 0.09 10.17
CA ALA A 84 0.63 -1.05 11.07
C ALA A 84 0.66 -2.38 10.30
N LEU A 85 -0.25 -2.58 9.33
CA LEU A 85 -0.29 -3.76 8.48
C LEU A 85 1.00 -3.91 7.65
N ILE A 86 1.42 -2.85 6.96
CA ILE A 86 2.66 -2.85 6.15
C ILE A 86 3.87 -3.20 7.03
N ASN A 87 3.99 -2.58 8.20
CA ASN A 87 5.10 -2.82 9.12
C ASN A 87 5.10 -4.25 9.67
N SER A 88 3.92 -4.85 9.86
CA SER A 88 3.78 -6.25 10.30
C SER A 88 4.39 -7.24 9.31
N TRP A 89 4.52 -6.87 8.03
CA TRP A 89 5.14 -7.73 7.02
C TRP A 89 6.66 -7.82 7.18
N GLN A 90 7.29 -6.95 7.99
CA GLN A 90 8.74 -6.98 8.21
C GLN A 90 9.56 -6.97 6.91
N THR A 91 9.06 -6.25 5.90
CA THR A 91 9.75 -5.98 4.64
C THR A 91 10.58 -4.70 4.74
N SER A 92 11.31 -4.38 3.68
CA SER A 92 11.98 -3.08 3.52
C SER A 92 11.09 -2.15 2.69
N CYS A 93 10.00 -1.70 3.31
CA CYS A 93 9.07 -0.76 2.71
C CYS A 93 9.58 0.68 2.93
N LEU A 94 9.85 1.40 1.85
CA LEU A 94 10.13 2.83 1.89
C LEU A 94 8.80 3.61 1.91
N LEU A 95 8.46 4.18 3.06
CA LEU A 95 7.26 5.02 3.21
C LEU A 95 7.61 6.47 2.89
N ARG A 96 7.01 7.01 1.83
CA ARG A 96 7.16 8.42 1.42
C ARG A 96 5.86 9.17 1.70
N THR A 97 5.90 10.14 2.61
CA THR A 97 4.73 10.93 2.97
C THR A 97 4.75 12.27 2.25
N ASP A 98 3.68 12.58 1.56
CA ASP A 98 3.43 13.90 0.98
C ASP A 98 2.08 14.44 1.50
N PRO A 99 2.09 15.34 2.49
CA PRO A 99 0.86 15.86 3.08
C PRO A 99 0.10 16.83 2.15
N SER A 100 0.69 17.23 1.01
CA SER A 100 0.04 18.13 0.05
C SER A 100 -0.94 17.43 -0.90
N ARG A 101 -0.95 16.09 -0.89
CA ARG A 101 -1.84 15.26 -1.72
C ARG A 101 -2.57 14.19 -0.91
N LEU A 102 -3.54 13.56 -1.54
CA LEU A 102 -4.22 12.37 -1.02
C LEU A 102 -3.51 11.09 -1.46
N THR A 103 -3.75 10.02 -0.71
CA THR A 103 -3.33 8.66 -1.02
C THR A 103 -4.06 8.19 -2.26
N THR A 104 -3.35 7.48 -3.16
CA THR A 104 -3.97 6.95 -4.37
C THR A 104 -5.08 5.97 -4.01
N ARG A 105 -6.28 6.20 -4.55
CA ARG A 105 -7.47 5.38 -4.36
C ARG A 105 -8.03 4.91 -5.70
N ALA A 106 -8.63 3.73 -5.73
CA ALA A 106 -9.37 3.24 -6.89
C ALA A 106 -10.79 2.85 -6.50
N PHE A 107 -11.72 3.03 -7.44
CA PHE A 107 -13.13 2.72 -7.25
C PHE A 107 -13.50 1.44 -7.97
N ASN A 108 -14.02 0.46 -7.22
CA ASN A 108 -14.54 -0.80 -7.71
C ASN A 108 -16.05 -0.85 -7.46
N GLY A 109 -16.83 -0.35 -8.42
CA GLY A 109 -18.28 -0.36 -8.36
C GLY A 109 -18.88 -1.58 -9.03
N TYR A 110 -19.67 -2.34 -8.28
CA TYR A 110 -20.44 -3.47 -8.78
C TYR A 110 -21.91 -3.09 -8.90
N ASP A 111 -22.51 -3.35 -10.07
CA ASP A 111 -23.94 -3.20 -10.32
C ASP A 111 -24.59 -4.57 -10.47
N ALA A 112 -25.79 -4.73 -9.90
CA ALA A 112 -26.61 -5.94 -10.06
C ALA A 112 -27.01 -6.18 -11.54
N ALA A 113 -27.00 -5.14 -12.36
CA ALA A 113 -27.29 -5.22 -13.78
C ALA A 113 -26.07 -5.51 -14.66
N ASP A 114 -24.84 -5.55 -14.11
CA ASP A 114 -23.63 -5.77 -14.91
C ASP A 114 -23.50 -7.25 -15.33
N PRO A 115 -23.61 -7.57 -16.63
CA PRO A 115 -23.52 -8.94 -17.12
C PRO A 115 -22.10 -9.52 -17.08
N GLN A 116 -21.06 -8.72 -16.84
CA GLN A 116 -19.66 -9.18 -16.81
C GLN A 116 -19.24 -9.84 -15.49
N HIS A 117 -20.09 -9.76 -14.44
CA HIS A 117 -19.75 -10.21 -13.09
C HIS A 117 -20.73 -11.26 -12.52
N ARG A 118 -21.42 -12.02 -13.38
CA ARG A 118 -22.21 -13.22 -12.99
C ARG A 118 -21.38 -14.50 -13.01
#